data_AF-A0A1J3I2S8-F1
#
_entry.id   AF-A0A1J3I2S8-F1
#
_cell.length_a   1.000
_cell.length_b   1.000
_cell.length_c   1.000
_cell.angle_alpha   90.00
_cell.angle_beta   90.00
_cell.angle_gamma   90.00
#
_symmetry.space_group_name_H-M   'P 1'
#
loop_
_entity.id
_entity.type
_entity.pdbx_description
1 polymer ?
#
loop_
_entity_poly.entity_id
_entity_poly.type
_entity_poly.pdbx_seq_one_letter_code
_entity_poly.pdbx_strand_id
1 'polypeptide(L)'
;MSNNTIIHFKFQDRPYSLLFKTSTEEINMSMLEARICKKVGLDENRMKLKLYYTPLLVGNQEPWIISDDEDLSVYLNFIDNENRRCLLAWFFYSP
;
A
#
# COMPACT_ATOMS: atom_id res chain seq x y z
N MET A 1 10.27 -16.13 14.60
CA MET A 1 10.75 -15.39 13.41
C MET A 1 10.27 -13.95 13.56
N SER A 2 11.05 -12.94 13.17
CA SER A 2 10.55 -11.56 13.19
C SER A 2 9.52 -11.41 12.06
N ASN A 3 8.25 -11.28 12.43
CA ASN A 3 7.17 -10.97 11.49
C ASN A 3 7.40 -9.54 11.00
N ASN A 4 8.05 -9.42 9.84
CA ASN A 4 8.34 -8.14 9.21
C ASN A 4 7.59 -8.09 7.89
N THR A 5 6.83 -7.02 7.70
CA THR A 5 6.12 -6.78 6.43
C THR A 5 6.78 -5.64 5.69
N ILE A 6 7.13 -5.89 4.42
CA ILE A 6 7.68 -4.89 3.52
C ILE A 6 6.60 -4.52 2.51
N ILE A 7 6.34 -3.21 2.38
CA ILE A 7 5.40 -2.64 1.42
C ILE A 7 6.18 -1.74 0.48
N HIS A 8 6.07 -2.00 -0.82
CA HIS A 8 6.65 -1.19 -1.89
C HIS A 8 5.59 -0.27 -2.45
N PHE A 9 5.94 1.00 -2.65
CA PHE A 9 5.01 1.97 -3.19
C PHE A 9 5.67 2.96 -4.15
N LYS A 10 4.88 3.61 -4.99
CA LYS A 10 5.32 4.68 -5.91
C LYS A 10 4.66 6.02 -5.55
N PHE A 11 5.44 7.09 -5.52
CA PHE A 11 4.97 8.46 -5.35
C PHE A 11 5.66 9.40 -6.33
N GLN A 12 4.91 10.16 -7.14
CA GLN A 12 5.46 11.05 -8.16
C GLN A 12 6.54 10.35 -9.02
N ASP A 13 6.19 9.16 -9.51
CA ASP A 13 7.06 8.25 -10.26
C ASP A 13 8.32 7.73 -9.55
N ARG A 14 8.51 8.04 -8.27
CA ARG A 14 9.64 7.55 -7.47
C ARG A 14 9.24 6.35 -6.62
N PRO A 15 10.02 5.26 -6.63
CA PRO A 15 9.76 4.11 -5.78
C PRO A 15 10.28 4.34 -4.35
N TYR A 16 9.55 3.78 -3.38
CA TYR A 16 9.87 3.79 -1.96
C TYR A 16 9.48 2.47 -1.31
N SER A 17 9.99 2.25 -0.10
CA SER A 17 9.65 1.07 0.71
C SER A 17 9.39 1.45 2.16
N LEU A 18 8.42 0.78 2.78
CA LEU A 18 8.17 0.78 4.22
C LEU A 18 8.47 -0.58 4.81
N LEU A 19 9.14 -0.58 5.96
CA LEU A 19 9.26 -1.75 6.81
C LEU A 19 8.32 -1.57 8.02
N PHE A 20 7.43 -2.54 8.19
CA PHE A 20 6.63 -2.75 9.39
C PHE A 20 7.25 -3.90 10.17
N LYS A 21 7.56 -3.69 11.45
CA LYS A 21 8.06 -4.72 12.36
C LYS A 21 6.89 -5.48 13.00
N THR A 22 5.93 -5.85 12.17
CA THR A 22 4.76 -6.64 12.53
C THR A 22 4.28 -7.46 11.31
N SER A 23 3.41 -8.44 11.54
CA SER A 23 2.78 -9.24 10.50
C SER A 23 1.76 -8.43 9.69
N THR A 24 1.28 -9.02 8.60
CA THR A 24 0.32 -8.40 7.68
C THR A 24 -1.04 -8.18 8.33
N GLU A 25 -1.45 -9.04 9.27
CA GLU A 25 -2.76 -8.98 9.94
C GLU A 25 -2.88 -7.83 10.95
N GLU A 26 -1.75 -7.31 11.44
CA GLU A 26 -1.71 -6.20 12.39
C GLU A 26 -1.63 -4.83 11.71
N ILE A 27 -1.50 -4.78 10.39
CA ILE A 27 -1.40 -3.52 9.62
C ILE A 27 -2.79 -3.11 9.17
N ASN A 28 -3.24 -1.94 9.63
CA ASN A 28 -4.46 -1.29 9.15
C ASN A 28 -4.13 -0.06 8.28
N MET A 29 -5.17 0.46 7.62
CA MET A 29 -5.12 1.60 6.71
C MET A 29 -4.51 2.83 7.38
N SER A 30 -4.96 3.19 8.58
CA SER A 30 -4.46 4.38 9.28
C SER A 30 -2.95 4.33 9.54
N MET A 31 -2.43 3.14 9.89
CA MET A 31 -1.00 2.93 10.09
C MET A 31 -0.22 3.05 8.78
N LEU A 32 -0.76 2.50 7.68
CA LEU A 32 -0.15 2.59 6.36
C LEU A 32 -0.10 4.03 5.87
N GLU A 33 -1.22 4.75 5.93
CA GLU A 33 -1.34 6.15 5.51
C GLU A 33 -0.38 7.07 6.27
N ALA A 34 -0.35 6.99 7.60
CA ALA A 34 0.55 7.79 8.43
C ALA A 34 2.03 7.55 8.09
N ARG A 35 2.40 6.28 7.83
CA ARG A 35 3.78 5.91 7.46
C ARG A 35 4.14 6.38 6.06
N ILE A 36 3.21 6.31 5.12
CA ILE A 36 3.36 6.87 3.77
C ILE A 36 3.58 8.38 3.86
N CYS A 37 2.66 9.12 4.50
CA CYS A 37 2.75 10.58 4.64
C CYS A 37 4.08 11.00 5.26
N LYS A 38 4.48 10.35 6.37
CA LYS A 38 5.77 10.60 7.01
C LYS A 38 6.97 10.32 6.10
N LYS A 39 6.91 9.26 5.28
CA LYS A 39 8.02 8.86 4.39
C LYS A 39 8.22 9.85 3.24
N VAL A 40 7.14 10.43 2.72
CA VAL A 40 7.20 11.38 1.59
C VAL A 40 7.06 12.85 2.01
N GLY A 41 6.94 13.14 3.31
CA GLY A 41 6.92 14.50 3.86
C GLY A 41 5.59 15.23 3.68
N LEU A 42 4.47 14.51 3.69
CA LEU A 42 3.12 15.07 3.59
C LEU A 42 2.49 15.29 4.97
N ASP A 43 1.62 16.29 5.06
CA ASP A 43 0.79 16.55 6.24
C ASP A 43 -0.45 15.65 6.20
N GLU A 44 -0.52 14.69 7.13
CA GLU A 44 -1.60 13.73 7.30
C GLU A 44 -2.97 14.39 7.55
N ASN A 45 -2.99 15.62 8.09
CA ASN A 45 -4.24 16.31 8.40
C ASN A 45 -4.84 17.07 7.21
N ARG A 46 -4.09 17.19 6.10
CA ARG A 46 -4.50 18.01 4.94
C ARG A 46 -4.93 17.19 3.73
N MET A 47 -4.67 15.88 3.71
CA MET A 47 -4.87 15.06 2.51
C MET A 47 -5.47 13.70 2.87
N LYS A 48 -6.56 13.33 2.19
CA LYS A 48 -7.01 11.94 2.14
C LYS A 48 -6.25 11.21 1.03
N LEU A 49 -5.56 10.14 1.40
CA LEU A 49 -4.90 9.27 0.43
C LEU A 49 -5.96 8.36 -0.19
N LYS A 50 -6.00 8.27 -1.52
CA LYS A 50 -6.68 7.17 -2.20
C LYS A 50 -5.62 6.20 -2.66
N LEU A 51 -5.59 5.02 -2.04
CA LEU A 51 -4.62 3.96 -2.31
C LEU A 51 -5.12 3.04 -3.42
N TYR A 52 -4.22 2.62 -4.29
CA TYR A 52 -4.49 1.72 -5.40
C TYR A 52 -3.35 0.72 -5.57
N TYR A 53 -3.61 -0.43 -6.17
CA TYR A 53 -2.56 -1.33 -6.62
C TYR A 53 -2.95 -1.98 -7.94
N THR A 54 -1.97 -2.32 -8.77
CA THR A 54 -2.23 -3.14 -9.96
C THR A 54 -2.01 -4.62 -9.59
N PRO A 55 -3.05 -5.48 -9.65
CA PRO A 55 -2.91 -6.90 -9.33
C PRO A 55 -2.06 -7.61 -10.39
N LEU A 56 -1.18 -8.52 -9.96
CA LEU A 56 -0.29 -9.25 -10.87
C LEU A 56 -0.90 -10.52 -11.48
N LEU A 57 -1.98 -11.08 -10.90
CA LEU A 57 -2.59 -12.35 -11.36
C LEU A 57 -3.64 -12.19 -12.45
N VAL A 58 -4.24 -11.01 -12.58
CA VAL A 58 -5.32 -10.78 -13.54
C VAL A 58 -4.70 -10.13 -14.76
N GLY A 59 -4.97 -10.64 -15.96
CA GLY A 59 -4.58 -9.99 -17.23
C GLY A 59 -5.17 -8.57 -17.41
N ASN A 60 -5.91 -8.07 -16.42
CA ASN A 60 -6.36 -6.69 -16.29
C ASN A 60 -5.23 -5.83 -15.71
N GLN A 61 -4.82 -4.82 -16.47
CA GLN A 61 -3.88 -3.79 -16.04
C GLN A 61 -4.57 -2.67 -15.22
N GLU A 62 -5.86 -2.81 -14.91
CA GLU A 62 -6.61 -1.79 -14.20
C GLU A 62 -6.19 -1.72 -12.71
N PRO A 63 -5.92 -0.51 -12.18
CA PRO A 63 -5.67 -0.31 -10.76
C PRO A 63 -6.91 -0.64 -9.92
N TRP A 64 -6.72 -1.41 -8.85
CA TRP A 64 -7.75 -1.70 -7.86
C TRP A 64 -7.63 -0.73 -6.69
N ILE A 65 -8.76 -0.21 -6.21
CA ILE A 65 -8.81 0.69 -5.05
C ILE A 65 -8.68 -0.13 -3.78
N ILE A 66 -7.95 0.41 -2.78
CA ILE A 66 -8.00 -0.08 -1.40
C ILE A 66 -8.86 0.91 -0.60
N SER A 67 -10.06 0.49 -0.22
CA SER A 67 -11.07 1.36 0.41
C SER A 67 -11.14 1.18 1.93
N ASP A 68 -10.79 0.00 2.43
CA ASP A 68 -10.87 -0.37 3.84
C ASP A 68 -9.75 -1.37 4.24
N ASP A 69 -9.80 -1.81 5.50
CA ASP A 69 -8.82 -2.75 6.05
C ASP A 69 -8.95 -4.18 5.46
N GLU A 70 -10.12 -4.55 4.93
CA GLU A 70 -10.33 -5.86 4.28
C GLU A 70 -9.63 -5.87 2.91
N ASP A 71 -9.84 -4.84 2.10
CA ASP A 71 -9.11 -4.63 0.84
C ASP A 71 -7.59 -4.60 1.07
N LEU A 72 -7.16 -3.94 2.15
CA LEU A 72 -5.75 -3.87 2.52
C LEU A 72 -5.20 -5.25 2.87
N SER A 73 -5.94 -6.04 3.65
CA SER A 73 -5.55 -7.41 3.99
C SER A 73 -5.42 -8.28 2.73
N VAL A 74 -6.35 -8.16 1.78
CA VAL A 74 -6.23 -8.83 0.48
C VAL A 74 -4.95 -8.42 -0.23
N TYR A 75 -4.69 -7.11 -0.36
CA TYR A 75 -3.45 -6.60 -0.98
C TYR A 75 -2.18 -7.13 -0.31
N LEU A 76 -2.11 -7.11 1.02
CA LEU A 76 -0.92 -7.50 1.79
C LEU A 76 -0.59 -9.00 1.70
N ASN A 77 -1.63 -9.82 1.63
CA ASN A 77 -1.50 -11.27 1.52
C ASN A 77 -1.43 -11.75 0.06
N PHE A 78 -1.66 -10.86 -0.90
CA PHE A 78 -1.61 -11.19 -2.31
C PHE A 78 -0.17 -11.40 -2.78
N ILE A 79 0.10 -12.61 -3.24
CA ILE A 79 1.36 -13.03 -3.84
C ILE A 79 1.00 -13.79 -5.11
N ASP A 80 1.68 -13.49 -6.22
CA ASP A 80 1.46 -14.23 -7.46
C ASP A 80 2.21 -15.57 -7.51
N ASN A 81 2.01 -16.32 -8.59
CA ASN A 81 2.64 -17.64 -8.78
C ASN A 81 4.17 -17.59 -8.86
N GLU A 82 4.77 -16.41 -9.08
CA GLU A 82 6.22 -16.18 -9.10
C GLU A 82 6.74 -15.61 -7.77
N ASN A 83 5.91 -15.63 -6.72
CA ASN A 83 6.22 -15.09 -5.40
C ASN A 83 6.47 -13.56 -5.39
N ARG A 84 5.86 -12.82 -6.32
CA ARG A 84 5.97 -11.36 -6.44
C ARG A 84 4.81 -10.68 -5.73
N ARG A 85 5.08 -9.50 -5.17
CA ARG A 85 4.09 -8.65 -4.51
C ARG A 85 3.67 -7.49 -5.40
N CYS A 86 2.42 -7.06 -5.28
CA CYS A 86 1.89 -5.90 -5.98
C CYS A 86 2.55 -4.59 -5.50
N LEU A 87 2.73 -3.65 -6.43
CA LEU A 87 3.21 -2.31 -6.11
C LEU A 87 2.03 -1.42 -5.71
N LEU A 88 2.12 -0.80 -4.54
CA LEU A 88 1.15 0.19 -4.09
C LEU A 88 1.37 1.52 -4.84
N ALA A 89 0.29 2.13 -5.30
CA ALA A 89 0.25 3.47 -5.83
C ALA A 89 -0.79 4.28 -5.04
N TRP A 90 -0.73 5.60 -5.14
CA TRP A 90 -1.80 6.44 -4.62
C TRP A 90 -2.00 7.68 -5.47
N PHE A 91 -3.18 8.27 -5.31
CA PHE A 91 -3.51 9.58 -5.86
C PHE A 91 -3.95 10.51 -4.74
N PHE A 92 -3.61 11.79 -4.87
CA PHE A 92 -4.17 12.82 -4.03
C PHE A 92 -5.61 13.09 -4.43
N TYR A 93 -6.51 13.05 -3.45
CA TYR A 93 -7.85 13.59 -3.62
C TYR A 93 -7.96 14.86 -2.78
N SER A 94 -7.93 16.02 -3.44
CA SER A 94 -8.46 17.24 -2.83
C SER A 94 -9.97 17.23 -3.06
N PRO A 95 -10.81 17.41 -2.01
CA PRO A 95 -12.21 17.74 -2.23
C PRO A 95 -12.36 19.07 -2.98
#